data_AF-R5W767-F1
#
_entry.id   AF-R5W767-F1
#
_cell.length_a   1.000
_cell.length_b   1.000
_cell.length_c   1.000
_cell.angle_alpha   90.00
_cell.angle_beta   90.00
_cell.angle_gamma   90.00
#
_symmetry.space_group_name_H-M   'P 1'
#
loop_
_entity.id
_entity.type
_entity.pdbx_description
1 polymer ?
#
loop_
_entity_poly.entity_id
_entity_poly.type
_entity_poly.pdbx_seq_one_letter_code
_entity_poly.pdbx_strand_id
1 'polypeptide(L)'
;MQIFSIGQTKNIALYTVKNGIFQCLLEGGQTSRPVLAANDYQNSLTATAHHFAIYFSYMSTENQLSIHNLSDRNDTYRIVEMEGRTIYHPFLLSWNDHLLVFYVVGNGTYEIVGFFVGENRHTRLPFIFPYIPSFTCHNLSGHVLVCIHTQPGMVYRFSEEAGWEKLQTDSDTKIPELTEQLRQKDQLIQSIQAQYEELRNTALQYRDEAKKWYEKATR
;
A
#
# COMPACT_ATOMS: atom_id res chain seq x y z
N MET A 1 -12.09 -15.64 5.04
CA MET A 1 -13.39 -16.01 4.42
C MET A 1 -13.83 -14.85 3.56
N GLN A 2 -14.23 -15.12 2.32
CA GLN A 2 -14.79 -14.15 1.38
C GLN A 2 -16.20 -14.62 1.00
N ILE A 3 -17.14 -13.69 0.85
CA ILE A 3 -18.54 -13.98 0.56
C ILE A 3 -18.96 -13.21 -0.68
N PHE A 4 -19.54 -13.92 -1.64
CA PHE A 4 -20.02 -13.37 -2.90
C PHE A 4 -21.52 -13.57 -3.00
N SER A 5 -22.27 -12.50 -3.25
CA SER A 5 -23.69 -12.62 -3.58
C SER A 5 -23.83 -13.04 -5.05
N ILE A 6 -24.57 -14.12 -5.30
CA ILE A 6 -24.88 -14.63 -6.64
C ILE A 6 -26.38 -14.54 -6.96
N GLY A 7 -27.13 -13.85 -6.11
CA GLY A 7 -28.57 -13.65 -6.19
C GLY A 7 -29.09 -13.02 -4.91
N GLN A 8 -30.38 -12.66 -4.88
CA GLN A 8 -30.97 -11.94 -3.75
C GLN A 8 -30.84 -12.67 -2.40
N THR A 9 -30.87 -14.01 -2.44
CA THR A 9 -30.87 -14.86 -1.24
C THR A 9 -29.75 -15.91 -1.24
N LYS A 10 -28.89 -15.90 -2.27
CA LYS A 10 -27.85 -16.91 -2.50
C LYS A 10 -26.48 -16.27 -2.43
N ASN A 11 -25.62 -16.81 -1.57
CA ASN A 11 -24.23 -16.38 -1.47
C ASN A 11 -23.30 -17.59 -1.56
N ILE A 12 -22.11 -17.39 -2.11
CA ILE A 12 -21.02 -18.36 -2.05
C ILE A 12 -20.01 -17.86 -1.03
N ALA A 13 -19.66 -18.71 -0.07
CA ALA A 13 -18.56 -18.46 0.85
C ALA A 13 -17.33 -19.25 0.42
N LEU A 14 -16.18 -18.58 0.32
CA LEU A 14 -14.87 -19.16 0.06
C LEU A 14 -13.98 -18.99 1.29
N TYR A 15 -13.40 -20.08 1.79
CA TYR A 15 -12.58 -20.07 2.99
C TYR A 15 -11.54 -21.18 2.99
N THR A 16 -10.57 -21.06 3.90
CA THR A 16 -9.43 -21.97 3.99
C THR A 16 -9.50 -22.81 5.27
N VAL A 17 -9.08 -24.07 5.17
CA VAL A 17 -8.87 -24.97 6.32
C VAL A 17 -7.61 -25.78 6.04
N LYS A 18 -6.55 -25.58 6.85
CA LYS A 18 -5.21 -26.13 6.57
C LYS A 18 -4.79 -25.78 5.14
N ASN A 19 -4.52 -26.78 4.32
CA ASN A 19 -4.07 -26.63 2.94
C ASN A 19 -5.23 -26.70 1.93
N GLY A 20 -6.48 -26.72 2.40
CA GLY A 20 -7.66 -26.76 1.54
C GLY A 20 -8.34 -25.41 1.42
N ILE A 21 -8.74 -25.05 0.20
CA ILE A 21 -9.74 -24.01 -0.07
C ILE A 21 -11.08 -24.70 -0.28
N PHE A 22 -12.10 -24.24 0.43
CA PHE A 22 -13.44 -24.78 0.39
C PHE A 22 -14.44 -23.72 -0.02
N GLN A 23 -15.46 -24.14 -0.75
CA GLN A 23 -16.62 -23.33 -1.06
C GLN A 23 -17.89 -23.96 -0.48
N CYS A 24 -18.85 -23.14 -0.08
CA CYS A 24 -20.21 -23.58 0.22
C CYS A 24 -21.24 -22.52 -0.23
N LEU A 25 -22.44 -23.00 -0.53
CA LEU A 25 -23.59 -22.16 -0.80
C LEU A 25 -24.28 -21.81 0.53
N LEU A 26 -24.58 -20.53 0.71
CA LEU A 26 -25.36 -19.98 1.80
C LEU A 26 -26.71 -19.52 1.23
N GLU A 27 -27.80 -20.18 1.62
CA GLU A 27 -29.15 -19.87 1.14
C GLU A 27 -30.17 -20.02 2.26
N GLY A 28 -30.99 -18.98 2.49
CA GLY A 28 -32.08 -19.03 3.47
C GLY A 28 -31.65 -19.36 4.91
N GLY A 29 -30.42 -19.00 5.30
CA GLY A 29 -29.85 -19.32 6.61
C GLY A 29 -29.29 -20.73 6.74
N GLN A 30 -29.30 -21.53 5.67
CA GLN A 30 -28.65 -22.84 5.62
C GLN A 30 -27.34 -22.79 4.85
N THR A 31 -26.39 -23.62 5.27
CA THR A 31 -25.09 -23.80 4.64
C THR A 31 -25.03 -25.16 3.97
N SER A 32 -24.74 -25.20 2.68
CA SER A 32 -24.55 -26.46 1.95
C SER A 32 -23.33 -27.22 2.47
N ARG A 33 -23.23 -28.51 2.13
CA ARG A 33 -21.99 -29.27 2.35
C ARG A 33 -20.82 -28.55 1.67
N PRO A 34 -19.69 -28.32 2.37
CA PRO A 34 -18.50 -27.74 1.76
C PRO A 34 -17.95 -28.61 0.64
N VAL A 35 -17.54 -27.96 -0.45
CA VAL A 35 -16.90 -28.57 -1.61
C VAL A 35 -15.45 -28.08 -1.67
N LEU A 36 -14.51 -29.01 -1.81
CA LEU A 36 -13.09 -28.70 -1.99
C LEU A 36 -12.88 -28.03 -3.35
N ALA A 37 -12.32 -26.82 -3.34
CA ALA A 37 -11.94 -26.05 -4.53
C ALA A 37 -10.46 -26.28 -4.89
N ALA A 38 -9.57 -26.30 -3.89
CA ALA A 38 -8.14 -26.60 -4.05
C ALA A 38 -7.58 -27.26 -2.79
N ASN A 39 -6.49 -28.03 -2.90
CA ASN A 39 -5.93 -28.85 -1.81
C ASN A 39 -4.43 -28.64 -1.55
N ASP A 40 -3.83 -27.66 -2.22
CA ASP A 40 -2.44 -27.28 -2.18
C ASP A 40 -2.27 -25.83 -1.68
N TYR A 41 -3.26 -25.28 -0.96
CA TYR A 41 -3.19 -23.92 -0.45
C TYR A 41 -2.09 -23.77 0.62
N GLN A 42 -1.29 -22.71 0.51
CA GLN A 42 -0.32 -22.31 1.51
C GLN A 42 -0.71 -21.00 2.20
N ASN A 43 -0.92 -19.93 1.43
CA ASN A 43 -1.29 -18.61 1.95
C ASN A 43 -1.89 -17.69 0.88
N SER A 44 -2.27 -16.47 1.29
CA SER A 44 -2.66 -15.35 0.42
C SER A 44 -3.88 -15.61 -0.47
N LEU A 45 -4.94 -16.22 0.08
CA LEU A 45 -6.21 -16.38 -0.64
C LEU A 45 -6.83 -15.00 -0.93
N THR A 46 -7.03 -14.69 -2.21
CA THR A 46 -7.83 -13.55 -2.67
C THR A 46 -8.85 -14.02 -3.70
N ALA A 47 -9.98 -13.31 -3.84
CA ALA A 47 -10.99 -13.67 -4.83
C ALA A 47 -11.77 -12.43 -5.27
N THR A 48 -12.30 -12.50 -6.48
CA THR A 48 -13.07 -11.44 -7.10
C THR A 48 -14.14 -12.02 -8.01
N ALA A 49 -15.24 -11.31 -8.19
CA ALA A 49 -16.21 -11.62 -9.23
C ALA A 49 -15.79 -10.92 -10.52
N HIS A 50 -15.77 -11.65 -11.63
CA HIS A 50 -15.43 -11.13 -12.94
C HIS A 50 -16.37 -11.73 -13.98
N HIS A 51 -17.08 -10.86 -14.70
CA HIS A 51 -18.20 -11.24 -15.56
C HIS A 51 -19.23 -12.12 -14.81
N PHE A 52 -19.40 -13.38 -15.24
CA PHE A 52 -20.37 -14.33 -14.69
C PHE A 52 -19.75 -15.39 -13.78
N ALA A 53 -18.48 -15.22 -13.40
CA ALA A 53 -17.75 -16.20 -12.60
C ALA A 53 -17.05 -15.55 -11.40
N ILE A 54 -16.79 -16.37 -10.38
CA ILE A 54 -15.92 -16.01 -9.26
C ILE A 54 -14.55 -16.61 -9.57
N TYR A 55 -13.52 -15.77 -9.51
CA TYR A 55 -12.14 -16.20 -9.60
C TYR A 55 -11.48 -16.06 -8.23
N PHE A 56 -10.57 -16.97 -7.92
CA PHE A 56 -9.74 -16.88 -6.72
C PHE A 56 -8.30 -17.18 -7.04
N SER A 57 -7.39 -16.55 -6.29
CA SER A 57 -5.96 -16.79 -6.38
C SER A 57 -5.36 -17.07 -5.02
N TYR A 58 -4.25 -17.81 -5.00
CA TYR A 58 -3.52 -18.15 -3.80
C TYR A 58 -2.09 -18.58 -4.12
N MET A 59 -1.22 -18.58 -3.10
CA MET A 59 0.08 -19.23 -3.16
C MET A 59 -0.07 -20.72 -2.82
N SER A 60 0.38 -21.58 -3.72
CA SER A 60 0.36 -23.04 -3.52
C SER A 60 1.53 -23.52 -2.67
N THR A 61 1.47 -24.77 -2.20
CA THR A 61 2.58 -25.43 -1.49
C THR A 61 3.85 -25.59 -2.34
N GLU A 62 3.75 -25.40 -3.66
CA GLU A 62 4.89 -25.39 -4.60
C GLU A 62 5.43 -23.96 -4.86
N ASN A 63 5.05 -22.97 -4.03
CA ASN A 63 5.37 -21.55 -4.22
C ASN A 63 4.91 -20.97 -5.57
N GLN A 64 3.85 -21.53 -6.15
CA GLN A 64 3.26 -21.02 -7.39
C GLN A 64 2.04 -20.18 -7.08
N LEU A 65 1.91 -19.05 -7.76
CA LEU A 65 0.67 -18.27 -7.74
C LEU A 65 -0.34 -18.94 -8.67
N SER A 66 -1.37 -19.53 -8.09
CA SER A 66 -2.45 -20.21 -8.81
C SER A 66 -3.69 -19.33 -8.86
N ILE A 67 -4.37 -19.28 -10.00
CA ILE A 67 -5.60 -18.53 -10.23
C ILE A 67 -6.61 -19.48 -10.85
N HIS A 68 -7.79 -19.58 -10.26
CA HIS A 68 -8.81 -20.54 -10.65
C HIS A 68 -10.15 -19.86 -10.86
N ASN A 69 -10.87 -20.33 -11.87
CA ASN A 69 -12.30 -20.11 -11.99
C ASN A 69 -13.04 -21.08 -11.05
N LEU A 70 -13.89 -20.55 -10.18
CA LEU A 70 -14.65 -21.36 -9.24
C LEU A 70 -15.68 -22.27 -9.94
N SER A 71 -16.16 -21.86 -11.13
CA SER A 71 -17.17 -22.57 -11.92
C SER A 71 -16.56 -23.59 -12.88
N ASP A 72 -15.33 -23.36 -13.35
CA ASP A 72 -14.61 -24.26 -14.25
C ASP A 72 -13.23 -24.63 -13.68
N ARG A 73 -13.11 -25.88 -13.22
CA ARG A 73 -11.86 -26.37 -12.62
C ARG A 73 -10.71 -26.47 -13.63
N ASN A 74 -11.00 -26.53 -14.92
CA ASN A 74 -9.97 -26.62 -15.96
C ASN A 74 -9.40 -25.23 -16.31
N ASP A 75 -10.13 -24.16 -16.00
CA ASP A 75 -9.71 -22.78 -16.21
C ASP A 75 -8.80 -22.33 -15.06
N THR A 76 -7.53 -22.76 -15.16
CA THR A 76 -6.47 -22.50 -14.17
C THR A 76 -5.28 -21.83 -14.83
N TYR A 77 -4.83 -20.72 -14.24
CA TYR A 77 -3.59 -20.04 -14.60
C TYR A 77 -2.58 -20.21 -13.48
N ARG A 78 -1.32 -20.43 -13.86
CA ARG A 78 -0.21 -20.58 -12.92
C ARG A 78 0.91 -19.62 -13.30
N ILE A 79 1.37 -18.88 -12.31
CA ILE A 79 2.56 -18.04 -12.39
C ILE A 79 3.60 -18.68 -11.48
N VAL A 80 4.70 -19.11 -12.09
CA VAL A 80 5.80 -19.78 -11.40
C VAL A 80 6.88 -18.76 -11.05
N GLU A 81 7.62 -19.02 -9.98
CA GLU A 81 8.82 -18.26 -9.64
C GLU A 81 9.74 -18.10 -10.86
N MET A 82 10.26 -16.89 -11.04
CA MET A 82 11.28 -16.62 -12.05
C MET A 82 12.65 -16.90 -11.44
N GLU A 83 13.62 -17.40 -12.21
CA GLU A 83 14.93 -17.87 -11.71
C GLU A 83 15.53 -16.97 -10.60
N GLY A 84 15.49 -17.46 -9.36
CA GLY A 84 16.03 -16.78 -8.19
C GLY A 84 15.18 -15.62 -7.64
N ARG A 85 13.92 -15.46 -8.03
CA ARG A 85 12.98 -14.48 -7.47
C ARG A 85 11.70 -15.15 -6.98
N THR A 86 11.27 -14.79 -5.78
CA THR A 86 10.08 -15.34 -5.12
C THR A 86 8.88 -14.41 -5.30
N ILE A 87 7.67 -15.00 -5.35
CA ILE A 87 6.39 -14.30 -5.47
C ILE A 87 5.79 -14.06 -4.08
N TYR A 88 5.30 -12.85 -3.83
CA TYR A 88 4.69 -12.45 -2.56
C TYR A 88 3.39 -11.67 -2.78
N HIS A 89 2.54 -11.69 -1.75
CA HIS A 89 1.36 -10.84 -1.61
C HIS A 89 0.45 -10.76 -2.86
N PRO A 90 0.03 -11.88 -3.47
CA PRO A 90 -0.88 -11.81 -4.60
C PRO A 90 -2.21 -11.15 -4.21
N PHE A 91 -2.75 -10.35 -5.13
CA PHE A 91 -4.02 -9.64 -4.98
C PHE A 91 -4.79 -9.68 -6.30
N LEU A 92 -5.87 -10.45 -6.34
CA LEU A 92 -6.74 -10.60 -7.50
C LEU A 92 -7.87 -9.56 -7.50
N LEU A 93 -8.13 -8.96 -8.65
CA LEU A 93 -9.25 -8.03 -8.84
C LEU A 93 -9.79 -8.06 -10.28
N SER A 94 -11.08 -7.75 -10.41
CA SER A 94 -11.71 -7.41 -11.68
C SER A 94 -11.60 -5.90 -11.90
N TRP A 95 -11.15 -5.48 -13.08
CA TRP A 95 -11.09 -4.07 -13.48
C TRP A 95 -11.45 -3.92 -14.96
N ASN A 96 -12.48 -3.11 -15.23
CA ASN A 96 -13.15 -3.08 -16.53
C ASN A 96 -13.49 -4.50 -17.00
N ASP A 97 -13.12 -4.85 -18.24
CA ASP A 97 -13.30 -6.18 -18.83
C ASP A 97 -12.10 -7.11 -18.58
N HIS A 98 -11.18 -6.73 -17.70
CA HIS A 98 -9.96 -7.48 -17.40
C HIS A 98 -10.00 -8.13 -16.01
N LEU A 99 -9.46 -9.35 -15.95
CA LEU A 99 -9.09 -10.00 -14.69
C LEU A 99 -7.59 -9.79 -14.44
N LEU A 100 -7.24 -9.08 -13.36
CA LEU A 100 -5.85 -8.78 -13.02
C LEU A 100 -5.45 -9.42 -11.71
N VAL A 101 -4.24 -9.96 -11.67
CA VAL A 101 -3.55 -10.26 -10.42
C VAL A 101 -2.34 -9.34 -10.29
N PHE A 102 -2.27 -8.61 -9.18
CA PHE A 102 -1.05 -7.92 -8.77
C PHE A 102 -0.29 -8.81 -7.80
N TYR A 103 1.02 -8.83 -7.89
CA TYR A 103 1.89 -9.55 -6.96
C TYR A 103 3.25 -8.86 -6.88
N VAL A 104 3.96 -9.13 -5.79
CA VAL A 104 5.34 -8.71 -5.62
C VAL A 104 6.27 -9.82 -6.11
N VAL A 105 7.33 -9.47 -6.81
CA VAL A 105 8.41 -10.38 -7.16
C VAL A 105 9.75 -9.81 -6.68
N GLY A 106 10.59 -10.63 -6.05
CA GLY A 106 11.87 -10.13 -5.57
C GLY A 106 12.81 -11.16 -4.95
N ASN A 107 14.06 -10.74 -4.79
CA ASN A 107 15.12 -11.41 -4.04
C ASN A 107 16.15 -10.36 -3.58
N GLY A 108 15.81 -9.62 -2.52
CA GLY A 108 16.59 -8.48 -2.01
C GLY A 108 16.20 -7.12 -2.61
N THR A 109 15.65 -7.10 -3.81
CA THR A 109 14.91 -5.96 -4.38
C THR A 109 13.55 -6.45 -4.90
N TYR A 110 12.54 -5.61 -4.80
CA TYR A 110 11.14 -6.00 -4.98
C TYR A 110 10.44 -5.11 -6.02
N GLU A 111 9.65 -5.72 -6.87
CA GLU A 111 8.86 -5.07 -7.92
C GLU A 111 7.39 -5.48 -7.78
N ILE A 112 6.46 -4.58 -8.09
CA ILE A 112 5.03 -4.92 -8.22
C ILE A 112 4.74 -5.18 -9.71
N VAL A 113 4.21 -6.37 -9.97
CA VAL A 113 3.81 -6.83 -11.31
C VAL A 113 2.30 -7.01 -11.32
N GLY A 114 1.63 -6.47 -12.33
CA GLY A 114 0.25 -6.80 -12.68
C GLY A 114 0.25 -7.76 -13.88
N PHE A 115 -0.49 -8.87 -13.78
CA PHE A 115 -0.71 -9.80 -14.88
C PHE A 115 -2.19 -9.80 -15.27
N PHE A 116 -2.44 -9.61 -16.57
CA PHE A 116 -3.76 -9.71 -17.17
C PHE A 116 -4.04 -11.17 -17.51
N VAL A 117 -4.89 -11.79 -16.69
CA VAL A 117 -5.21 -13.21 -16.76
C VAL A 117 -5.93 -13.52 -18.07
N GLY A 118 -5.43 -14.50 -18.83
CA GLY A 118 -5.97 -14.85 -20.15
C GLY A 118 -5.42 -14.05 -21.32
N GLU A 119 -4.78 -12.90 -21.08
CA GLU A 119 -4.23 -12.03 -22.14
C GLU A 119 -2.72 -12.19 -22.36
N ASN A 120 -2.03 -12.89 -21.46
CA ASN A 120 -0.57 -13.00 -21.44
C ASN A 120 0.14 -11.63 -21.49
N ARG A 121 -0.49 -10.62 -20.89
CA ARG A 121 -0.01 -9.24 -20.83
C ARG A 121 0.40 -8.90 -19.40
N HIS A 122 1.49 -8.17 -19.26
CA HIS A 122 2.00 -7.72 -17.97
C HIS A 122 2.14 -6.21 -17.93
N THR A 123 1.92 -5.64 -16.75
CA THR A 123 2.29 -4.28 -16.40
C THR A 123 3.22 -4.33 -15.20
N ARG A 124 4.19 -3.42 -15.13
CA ARG A 124 5.14 -3.33 -14.00
C ARG A 124 5.14 -1.92 -13.48
N LEU A 125 5.06 -1.80 -12.16
CA LEU A 125 5.26 -0.49 -11.54
C LEU A 125 6.70 -0.03 -11.86
N PRO A 126 6.91 1.20 -12.34
CA PRO A 126 8.23 1.67 -12.81
C PRO A 126 9.17 2.05 -11.64
N PHE A 127 9.10 1.32 -10.53
CA PHE A 127 9.91 1.54 -9.34
C PHE A 127 10.30 0.21 -8.71
N ILE A 128 11.54 0.13 -8.25
CA ILE A 128 12.08 -1.00 -7.49
C ILE A 128 12.13 -0.57 -6.02
N PHE A 129 11.67 -1.45 -5.13
CA PHE A 129 11.63 -1.21 -3.70
C PHE A 129 12.69 -2.04 -2.98
N PRO A 130 13.32 -1.50 -1.93
CA PRO A 130 14.18 -2.31 -1.05
C PRO A 130 13.37 -3.32 -0.24
N TYR A 131 12.09 -3.04 0.04
CA TYR A 131 11.17 -3.91 0.76
C TYR A 131 9.71 -3.46 0.55
N ILE A 132 8.79 -4.42 0.42
CA ILE A 132 7.34 -4.19 0.38
C ILE A 132 6.69 -5.03 1.47
N PRO A 133 6.20 -4.43 2.58
CA PRO A 133 5.58 -5.20 3.67
C PRO A 133 4.25 -5.83 3.27
N SER A 134 3.42 -5.06 2.56
CA SER A 134 2.15 -5.49 1.96
C SER A 134 1.66 -4.38 1.03
N PHE A 135 0.69 -4.71 0.17
CA PHE A 135 -0.06 -3.73 -0.61
C PHE A 135 -1.51 -4.16 -0.72
N THR A 136 -2.37 -3.21 -1.10
CA THR A 136 -3.76 -3.46 -1.46
C THR A 136 -4.07 -2.83 -2.81
N CYS A 137 -5.03 -3.40 -3.53
CA CYS A 137 -5.52 -2.84 -4.78
C CYS A 137 -7.01 -2.49 -4.68
N HIS A 138 -7.38 -1.38 -5.29
CA HIS A 138 -8.76 -0.93 -5.38
C HIS A 138 -9.13 -0.60 -6.82
N ASN A 139 -10.26 -1.13 -7.27
CA ASN A 139 -10.85 -0.75 -8.56
C ASN A 139 -11.59 0.59 -8.39
N LEU A 140 -11.25 1.56 -9.24
CA LEU A 140 -12.00 2.79 -9.49
C LEU A 140 -12.38 2.83 -10.98
N SER A 141 -13.46 3.55 -11.32
CA SER A 141 -13.86 3.71 -12.73
C SER A 141 -12.68 4.19 -13.59
N GLY A 142 -12.22 3.34 -14.52
CA GLY A 142 -11.10 3.63 -15.42
C GLY A 142 -9.69 3.48 -14.82
N HIS A 143 -9.55 3.19 -13.52
CA HIS A 143 -8.25 3.15 -12.85
C HIS A 143 -8.14 2.03 -11.79
N VAL A 144 -6.93 1.51 -11.60
CA VAL A 144 -6.59 0.69 -10.42
C VAL A 144 -5.72 1.52 -9.49
N LEU A 145 -6.11 1.65 -8.23
CA LEU A 145 -5.21 2.16 -7.19
C LEU A 145 -4.43 1.01 -6.57
N VAL A 146 -3.13 1.19 -6.42
CA VAL A 146 -2.22 0.30 -5.73
C VAL A 146 -1.63 1.05 -4.54
N CYS A 147 -2.05 0.65 -3.35
CA CYS A 147 -1.65 1.24 -2.08
C CYS A 147 -0.58 0.37 -1.44
N ILE A 148 0.66 0.86 -1.42
CA ILE A 148 1.80 0.17 -0.82
C ILE A 148 1.94 0.62 0.63
N HIS A 149 1.86 -0.34 1.56
CA HIS A 149 1.85 -0.07 3.00
C HIS A 149 3.28 0.05 3.57
N THR A 150 4.03 1.04 3.09
CA THR A 150 5.33 1.47 3.64
C THR A 150 5.15 2.60 4.66
N GLN A 151 6.25 3.04 5.29
CA GLN A 151 6.29 4.27 6.08
C GLN A 151 7.32 5.25 5.45
N PRO A 152 6.88 6.34 4.79
CA PRO A 152 5.49 6.74 4.51
C PRO A 152 4.80 5.80 3.51
N GLY A 153 3.46 5.72 3.56
CA GLY A 153 2.67 4.92 2.63
C GLY A 153 2.69 5.54 1.23
N MET A 154 2.71 4.71 0.19
CA MET A 154 2.77 5.18 -1.20
C MET A 154 1.52 4.72 -1.96
N VAL A 155 0.94 5.61 -2.77
CA VAL A 155 -0.23 5.29 -3.59
C VAL A 155 0.11 5.51 -5.05
N TYR A 156 -0.16 4.50 -5.86
CA TYR A 156 0.01 4.55 -7.30
C TYR A 156 -1.33 4.33 -7.98
N ARG A 157 -1.49 4.96 -9.13
CA ARG A 157 -2.64 4.81 -10.02
C ARG A 157 -2.16 4.15 -11.30
N PHE A 158 -2.90 3.14 -11.77
CA PHE A 158 -2.71 2.51 -13.07
C PHE A 158 -3.93 2.75 -13.95
N SER A 159 -3.71 3.04 -15.22
CA SER A 159 -4.73 3.03 -16.29
C SER A 159 -4.12 2.50 -17.57
N GLU A 160 -4.95 2.04 -18.51
CA GLU A 160 -4.46 1.59 -19.81
C GLU A 160 -3.93 2.76 -20.66
N GLU A 161 -4.60 3.91 -20.59
CA GLU A 161 -4.27 5.08 -21.41
C GLU A 161 -3.01 5.80 -20.93
N ALA A 162 -2.88 6.04 -19.62
CA ALA A 162 -1.79 6.83 -19.04
C ALA A 162 -0.68 5.98 -18.39
N GLY A 163 -0.88 4.66 -18.26
CA GLY A 163 0.04 3.79 -17.55
C GLY A 163 0.06 4.07 -16.05
N TRP A 164 1.26 4.01 -15.45
CA TRP A 164 1.46 4.18 -14.00
C TRP A 164 1.78 5.62 -13.63
N GLU A 165 1.13 6.08 -12.56
CA GLU A 165 1.35 7.39 -11.98
C GLU A 165 1.46 7.28 -10.46
N LYS A 166 2.45 7.94 -9.86
CA LYS A 166 2.51 8.08 -8.41
C LYS A 166 1.56 9.20 -7.99
N LEU A 167 0.56 8.88 -7.16
CA LEU A 167 -0.25 9.92 -6.55
C LEU A 167 0.57 10.56 -5.43
N GLN A 168 0.84 11.86 -5.54
CA GLN A 168 1.50 12.60 -4.47
C GLN A 168 0.60 12.55 -3.23
N THR A 169 1.09 11.96 -2.15
CA THR A 169 0.58 12.30 -0.82
C THR A 169 1.11 13.69 -0.48
N ASP A 170 0.22 14.58 -0.04
CA ASP A 170 0.51 15.95 0.41
C ASP A 170 1.77 16.11 1.30
N SER A 171 2.21 15.02 1.93
CA SER A 171 3.45 14.92 2.71
C SER A 171 4.72 15.21 1.91
N ASP A 172 4.82 14.77 0.66
CA ASP A 172 6.10 14.76 -0.07
C ASP A 172 6.54 16.17 -0.47
N THR A 173 5.59 17.11 -0.64
CA THR A 173 5.84 18.52 -0.96
C THR A 173 5.77 19.43 0.26
N LYS A 174 4.82 19.19 1.18
CA LYS A 174 4.67 20.04 2.38
C LYS A 174 5.75 19.81 3.43
N ILE A 175 6.29 18.59 3.57
CA ILE A 175 7.32 18.32 4.59
C ILE A 175 8.59 19.15 4.32
N PRO A 176 9.20 19.13 3.11
CA PRO A 176 10.36 19.96 2.82
C PRO A 176 10.10 21.46 3.03
N GLU A 177 8.92 21.94 2.62
CA GLU A 177 8.52 23.34 2.78
C GLU A 177 8.37 23.73 4.26
N LEU A 178 7.71 22.89 5.06
CA LEU A 178 7.56 23.09 6.51
C LEU A 178 8.90 22.98 7.25
N THR A 179 9.78 22.07 6.84
CA THR A 179 11.13 21.94 7.40
C THR A 179 11.96 23.20 7.11
N GLU A 180 11.87 23.74 5.89
CA GLU A 180 12.56 24.98 5.54
C GLU A 180 11.98 26.19 6.30
N GLN A 181 10.65 26.28 6.45
CA GLN A 181 10.01 27.31 7.27
C GLN A 181 10.42 27.23 8.75
N LEU A 182 10.52 26.02 9.31
CA LEU A 182 11.03 25.79 10.67
C LEU A 182 12.48 26.28 10.80
N ARG A 183 13.35 25.92 9.84
CA ARG A 183 14.74 26.36 9.81
C ARG A 183 14.87 27.89 9.78
N GLN A 184 14.06 28.57 8.97
CA GLN A 184 14.04 30.03 8.91
C GLN A 184 13.58 30.67 10.23
N LYS A 185 12.56 30.09 10.88
CA LYS A 185 12.09 30.55 12.19
C LYS A 185 13.15 30.37 13.28
N ASP A 186 13.87 29.26 13.28
CA ASP A 186 14.96 29.02 14.24
C ASP A 186 16.10 30.03 14.06
N GLN A 187 16.48 30.35 12.82
CA GLN A 187 17.48 31.39 12.53
C GLN A 187 17.04 32.77 13.02
N LEU A 188 15.76 33.11 12.84
CA LEU A 188 15.20 34.36 13.33
C LEU A 188 15.22 34.43 14.86
N ILE A 189 14.84 33.34 15.54
CA ILE A 189 14.88 33.26 17.01
C ILE A 189 16.31 33.48 17.52
N GLN A 190 17.32 32.84 16.91
CA GLN A 190 18.72 33.04 17.28
C GLN A 190 19.17 34.50 17.08
N SER A 191 18.77 35.13 15.98
CA SER A 191 19.07 36.55 15.73
C SER A 191 18.44 37.48 16.77
N ILE A 192 17.16 37.25 17.11
CA ILE A 192 16.47 38.05 18.14
C ILE A 192 17.12 37.85 19.50
N GLN A 193 17.51 36.62 19.86
CA GLN A 193 18.20 36.33 21.10
C GLN A 193 19.55 37.05 21.19
N ALA A 194 20.32 37.08 20.11
CA ALA A 194 21.59 37.82 20.06
C ALA A 194 21.39 39.33 20.26
N GLN A 195 20.42 39.93 19.55
CA GLN A 195 20.09 41.35 19.69
C GLN A 195 19.62 41.69 21.11
N TYR A 196 18.79 40.83 21.71
CA TYR A 196 18.34 41.01 23.09
C TYR A 196 19.51 40.99 24.08
N GLU A 197 20.46 40.07 23.92
CA GLU A 197 21.61 39.94 24.81
C GLU A 197 22.56 41.15 24.69
N GLU A 198 22.76 41.69 23.48
CA GLU A 198 23.49 42.94 23.27
C GLU A 198 22.83 44.12 23.99
N LEU A 199 21.52 44.33 23.76
CA LEU A 199 20.75 45.40 24.41
C LEU A 199 20.78 45.28 25.94
N ARG A 200 20.64 44.06 26.44
CA ARG A 200 20.72 43.77 27.88
C ARG A 200 22.10 44.11 28.43
N ASN A 201 23.18 43.75 27.74
CA ASN A 201 24.54 44.08 28.16
C ASN A 201 24.79 45.59 28.18
N THR A 202 24.34 46.30 27.15
CA THR A 202 24.42 47.78 27.10
C THR A 202 23.62 48.42 28.24
N ALA A 203 22.41 47.95 28.52
CA ALA A 203 21.60 48.46 29.62
C ALA A 203 22.26 48.21 31.00
N LEU A 204 22.88 47.04 31.18
CA LEU A 204 23.65 46.73 32.39
C LEU A 204 24.85 47.67 32.56
N GLN A 205 25.57 47.98 31.47
CA GLN A 205 26.68 48.94 31.48
C GLN A 205 26.20 50.34 31.89
N TYR A 206 25.14 50.85 31.27
CA TYR A 206 24.57 52.16 31.63
C TYR A 206 24.11 52.22 33.08
N ARG A 207 23.47 51.15 33.58
CA ARG A 207 23.07 51.04 34.99
C ARG A 207 24.27 51.12 35.93
N ASP A 208 25.34 50.40 35.61
CA ASP A 208 26.53 50.32 36.46
C ASP A 208 27.33 51.64 36.42
N GLU A 209 27.38 52.32 35.28
CA GLU A 209 27.91 53.69 35.21
C GLU A 209 27.08 54.68 36.01
N ALA A 210 25.75 54.66 35.85
CA ALA A 210 24.86 55.55 36.61
C ALA A 210 25.02 55.37 38.13
N LYS A 211 25.20 54.14 38.61
CA LYS A 211 25.53 53.87 40.03
C LYS A 211 26.84 54.54 40.46
N LYS A 212 27.91 54.44 39.65
CA LYS A 212 29.19 55.09 39.95
C LYS A 212 29.06 56.61 40.04
N TRP A 213 28.31 57.22 39.12
CA TRP A 213 28.05 58.66 39.14
C TRP A 213 27.26 59.09 40.36
N TYR A 214 26.23 58.33 40.72
CA TYR A 214 25.42 58.58 41.92
C TYR A 214 26.27 58.51 43.19
N GLU A 215 27.06 57.44 43.38
CA GLU A 215 27.94 57.29 44.54
C GLU A 215 28.97 58.42 44.67
N LYS A 216 29.47 58.94 43.53
CA LYS A 216 30.40 60.05 43.48
C LYS A 216 29.76 61.40 43.82
N ALA A 217 28.47 61.57 43.54
CA ALA A 217 27.72 62.81 43.82
C ALA A 217 27.24 62.91 45.28
N THR A 218 27.13 61.79 45.99
CA THR A 218 26.70 61.71 47.41
C THR A 218 27.84 61.62 48.43
N ARG A 219 29.10 61.77 48.00
CA ARG A 219 30.28 61.95 48.86
C ARG A 219 30.74 63.40 48.84
#